data_AF-A0AAV3ZJV9-F1
#
_entry.id   AF-A0AAV3ZJV9-F1
#
_cell.length_a   1.000
_cell.length_b   1.000
_cell.length_c   1.000
_cell.angle_alpha   90.00
_cell.angle_beta   90.00
_cell.angle_gamma   90.00
#
_symmetry.space_group_name_H-M   'P 1'
#
loop_
_entity.id
_entity.type
_entity.pdbx_description
1 polymer ?
#
loop_
_entity_poly.entity_id
_entity_poly.type
_entity_poly.pdbx_seq_one_letter_code
_entity_poly.pdbx_strand_id
1 'polypeptide(L)'
;MGDLLHPNSCECAFCCLDLFAVPPTQSSVENGFWVEHHPISTLTDTGPVEFVVNGSGEEYTDLPETFLHVRVKVTKPDRGALTDTDIVAPTNLYAEALFSQVDVSLNGNLTTPSQNTYPWRCFLESLLSYGPDALGSQLALSGSSRDTAGELDNMDGEKNEGFAERAKWIKGSKECDMLCRVHADIFHQEKFLINGVCMKLHFVRSKNSFVLLTSDDQAGYKVKLTQASLYVRRCKINPATVLAHEKAYRVEQPSIL
;
A
#
# COMPACT_ATOMS: atom_id res chain seq x y z
N MET A 1 7.81 4.27 -43.32
CA MET A 1 7.09 3.92 -42.08
C MET A 1 8.16 3.60 -41.06
N GLY A 2 8.17 4.30 -39.93
CA GLY A 2 9.09 3.94 -38.84
C GLY A 2 8.69 2.57 -38.32
N ASP A 3 9.66 1.75 -37.93
CA ASP A 3 9.36 0.49 -37.26
C ASP A 3 8.59 0.79 -35.96
N LEU A 4 7.38 0.24 -35.86
CA LEU A 4 6.61 0.27 -34.65
C LEU A 4 7.23 -0.69 -33.63
N LEU A 5 7.27 -0.30 -32.35
CA LEU A 5 7.81 -1.13 -31.27
C LEU A 5 7.08 -2.47 -31.14
N HIS A 6 5.79 -2.53 -31.50
CA HIS A 6 5.00 -3.76 -31.51
C HIS A 6 4.20 -3.90 -32.82
N PRO A 7 4.15 -5.09 -33.46
CA PRO A 7 3.48 -5.29 -34.75
C PRO A 7 1.99 -4.94 -34.75
N ASN A 8 1.33 -5.08 -33.60
CA ASN A 8 -0.09 -4.77 -33.44
C ASN A 8 -0.37 -3.35 -32.89
N SER A 9 0.66 -2.54 -32.66
CA SER A 9 0.43 -1.15 -32.23
C SER A 9 -0.01 -0.28 -33.40
N CYS A 10 -0.78 0.77 -33.14
CA CYS A 10 -1.11 1.78 -34.14
C CYS A 10 -0.30 3.05 -33.89
N GLU A 11 0.04 3.78 -34.95
CA GLU A 11 0.62 5.12 -34.81
C GLU A 11 -0.43 6.03 -34.16
N CYS A 12 -0.08 6.65 -33.02
CA CYS A 12 -0.90 7.69 -32.40
C CYS A 12 -0.23 9.05 -32.60
N ALA A 13 -1.04 10.08 -32.88
CA ALA A 13 -0.54 11.46 -32.93
C ALA A 13 -0.28 11.95 -31.50
N PHE A 14 0.81 12.69 -31.29
CA PHE A 14 1.02 13.37 -30.03
C PHE A 14 -0.08 14.42 -29.85
N CYS A 15 -0.86 14.33 -28.77
CA CYS A 15 -2.05 15.14 -28.57
C CYS A 15 -1.77 16.66 -28.62
N CYS A 16 -0.56 17.11 -28.25
CA CYS A 16 -0.18 18.53 -28.36
C CYS A 16 0.08 19.02 -29.79
N LEU A 17 0.23 18.12 -30.77
CA LEU A 17 0.35 18.44 -32.19
C LEU A 17 -1.00 18.38 -32.90
N ASP A 18 -2.02 17.79 -32.28
CA ASP A 18 -3.36 17.69 -32.81
C ASP A 18 -4.22 18.89 -32.41
N LEU A 19 -3.85 20.05 -32.98
CA LEU A 19 -4.35 21.39 -32.60
C LEU A 19 -5.86 21.59 -32.86
N PHE A 20 -6.48 20.77 -33.71
CA PHE A 20 -7.86 20.96 -34.18
C PHE A 20 -8.78 19.77 -33.91
N ALA A 21 -8.27 18.62 -33.45
CA ALA A 21 -9.14 17.52 -33.08
C ALA A 21 -9.89 17.83 -31.78
N VAL A 22 -11.16 17.43 -31.75
CA VAL A 22 -11.92 17.40 -30.52
C VAL A 22 -11.40 16.23 -29.69
N PRO A 23 -10.94 16.45 -28.45
CA PRO A 23 -10.44 15.37 -27.62
C PRO A 23 -11.54 14.33 -27.37
N PRO A 24 -11.23 13.02 -27.46
CA PRO A 24 -12.22 11.98 -27.22
C PRO A 24 -12.67 11.99 -25.75
N THR A 25 -13.98 11.83 -25.53
CA THR A 25 -14.53 11.68 -24.18
C THR A 25 -14.45 10.23 -23.73
N GLN A 26 -13.84 9.98 -22.58
CA GLN A 26 -13.88 8.67 -21.93
C GLN A 26 -15.31 8.39 -21.46
N SER A 27 -15.92 7.32 -21.99
CA SER A 27 -17.26 6.85 -21.62
C SER A 27 -17.29 5.40 -21.12
N SER A 28 -16.12 4.77 -21.02
CA SER A 28 -15.98 3.36 -20.63
C SER A 28 -16.03 3.16 -19.12
N VAL A 29 -15.68 4.16 -18.31
CA VAL A 29 -15.77 4.10 -16.84
C VAL A 29 -16.90 5.03 -16.42
N GLU A 30 -17.99 4.47 -15.91
CA GLU A 30 -19.18 5.22 -15.54
C GLU A 30 -19.04 5.87 -14.16
N ASN A 31 -18.46 5.14 -13.20
CA ASN A 31 -18.31 5.59 -11.83
C ASN A 31 -17.16 4.87 -11.13
N GLY A 32 -16.57 5.49 -10.10
CA GLY A 32 -15.56 4.88 -9.24
C GLY A 32 -15.84 5.20 -7.77
N PHE A 33 -15.78 4.20 -6.89
CA PHE A 33 -16.01 4.36 -5.46
C PHE A 33 -15.12 3.41 -4.64
N TRP A 34 -14.86 3.75 -3.38
CA TRP A 34 -14.06 2.92 -2.48
C TRP A 34 -14.96 2.02 -1.63
N VAL A 35 -14.56 0.75 -1.52
CA VAL A 35 -15.21 -0.24 -0.65
C VAL A 35 -14.26 -0.60 0.47
N GLU A 36 -14.75 -0.52 1.72
CA GLU A 36 -14.00 -0.92 2.90
C GLU A 36 -14.12 -2.42 3.15
N HIS A 37 -12.97 -3.09 3.24
CA HIS A 37 -12.84 -4.49 3.58
C HIS A 37 -12.20 -4.63 4.97
N HIS A 38 -12.82 -5.44 5.82
CA HIS A 38 -12.31 -5.74 7.15
C HIS A 38 -11.48 -7.04 7.15
N PRO A 39 -10.57 -7.22 8.12
CA PRO A 39 -9.79 -8.44 8.26
C PRO A 39 -10.69 -9.65 8.51
N ILE A 40 -10.31 -10.81 7.98
CA ILE A 40 -11.04 -12.07 8.16
C ILE A 40 -10.85 -12.61 9.58
N SER A 41 -9.64 -12.45 10.10
CA SER A 41 -9.24 -12.89 11.43
C SER A 41 -9.24 -11.73 12.42
N THR A 42 -9.50 -12.05 13.70
CA THR A 42 -9.31 -11.09 14.78
C THR A 42 -7.85 -10.64 14.83
N LEU A 43 -7.65 -9.32 14.97
CA LEU A 43 -6.33 -8.73 15.10
C LEU A 43 -5.67 -9.21 16.39
N THR A 44 -4.41 -9.62 16.26
CA THR A 44 -3.56 -10.02 17.40
C THR A 44 -2.25 -9.27 17.33
N ASP A 45 -1.53 -9.17 18.45
CA ASP A 45 -0.29 -8.38 18.53
C ASP A 45 0.79 -8.88 17.53
N THR A 46 0.82 -10.19 17.24
CA THR A 46 1.84 -10.82 16.39
C THR A 46 1.30 -11.59 15.19
N GLY A 47 0.01 -11.88 15.14
CA GLY A 47 -0.58 -12.69 14.06
C GLY A 47 -0.74 -11.91 12.75
N PRO A 48 -0.86 -12.63 11.63
CA PRO A 48 -1.03 -12.01 10.33
C PRO A 48 -2.38 -11.30 10.20
N VAL A 49 -2.46 -10.35 9.28
CA VAL A 49 -3.71 -9.68 8.90
C VAL A 49 -4.08 -10.11 7.49
N GLU A 50 -5.28 -10.68 7.33
CA GLU A 50 -5.75 -11.19 6.05
C GLU A 50 -7.00 -10.44 5.59
N PHE A 51 -6.99 -10.05 4.32
CA PHE A 51 -8.14 -9.47 3.63
C PHE A 51 -8.53 -10.31 2.42
N VAL A 52 -9.82 -10.52 2.23
CA VAL A 52 -10.37 -11.12 1.01
C VAL A 52 -11.26 -10.10 0.32
N VAL A 53 -10.90 -9.82 -0.93
CA VAL A 53 -11.58 -8.91 -1.84
C VAL A 53 -12.21 -9.79 -2.92
N ASN A 54 -13.47 -10.15 -2.71
CA ASN A 54 -14.20 -10.98 -3.67
C ASN A 54 -14.35 -10.25 -5.01
N GLY A 55 -14.32 -11.01 -6.11
CA GLY A 55 -14.63 -10.47 -7.43
C GLY A 55 -16.08 -9.99 -7.47
N SER A 56 -16.28 -8.72 -7.84
CA SER A 56 -17.61 -8.21 -8.20
C SER A 56 -17.97 -8.72 -9.61
N GLY A 57 -19.26 -8.90 -9.90
CA GLY A 57 -19.72 -9.37 -11.20
C GLY A 57 -19.73 -8.28 -12.27
N GLU A 58 -20.02 -7.03 -11.88
CA GLU A 58 -20.25 -5.90 -12.79
C GLU A 58 -19.13 -4.85 -12.74
N GLU A 59 -18.27 -4.92 -11.73
CA GLU A 59 -17.26 -3.89 -11.45
C GLU A 59 -15.85 -4.45 -11.60
N TYR A 60 -14.96 -3.59 -12.09
CA TYR A 60 -13.54 -3.88 -12.14
C TYR A 60 -12.87 -3.26 -10.91
N THR A 61 -11.73 -3.82 -10.50
CA THR A 61 -10.95 -3.29 -9.38
C THR A 61 -9.82 -2.43 -9.91
N ASP A 62 -9.75 -1.20 -9.43
CA ASP A 62 -8.62 -0.31 -9.64
C ASP A 62 -7.57 -0.57 -8.55
N LEU A 63 -6.51 -1.29 -8.93
CA LEU A 63 -5.49 -1.77 -8.01
C LEU A 63 -4.63 -0.63 -7.45
N PRO A 64 -4.05 0.29 -8.26
CA PRO A 64 -3.24 1.41 -7.76
C PRO A 64 -3.93 2.26 -6.68
N GLU A 65 -5.26 2.37 -6.74
CA GLU A 65 -6.07 3.10 -5.77
C GLU A 65 -6.59 2.22 -4.62
N THR A 66 -5.73 1.30 -4.17
CA THR A 66 -5.94 0.47 -2.97
C THR A 66 -5.13 1.00 -1.80
N PHE A 67 -5.80 1.29 -0.69
CA PHE A 67 -5.18 1.84 0.52
C PHE A 67 -5.39 0.93 1.72
N LEU A 68 -4.33 0.75 2.50
CA LEU A 68 -4.37 0.09 3.80
C LEU A 68 -4.45 1.14 4.89
N HIS A 69 -5.52 1.10 5.67
CA HIS A 69 -5.71 1.91 6.86
C HIS A 69 -5.41 1.09 8.10
N VAL A 70 -4.55 1.59 8.98
CA VAL A 70 -4.18 0.93 10.23
C VAL A 70 -4.18 1.92 11.38
N ARG A 71 -4.72 1.49 12.52
CA ARG A 71 -4.61 2.21 13.79
C ARG A 71 -3.75 1.41 14.75
N VAL A 72 -2.71 2.04 15.29
CA VAL A 72 -1.68 1.37 16.07
C VAL A 72 -1.40 2.10 17.37
N LYS A 73 -1.14 1.34 18.43
CA LYS A 73 -0.77 1.82 19.75
C LYS A 73 0.52 1.15 20.22
N VAL A 74 1.47 1.95 20.73
CA VAL A 74 2.70 1.42 21.33
C VAL A 74 2.55 1.39 22.85
N THR A 75 2.90 0.27 23.48
CA THR A 75 2.86 0.11 24.94
C THR A 75 4.16 -0.46 25.48
N LYS A 76 4.41 -0.24 26.76
CA LYS A 76 5.45 -0.96 27.52
C LYS A 76 5.18 -2.47 27.59
N PRO A 77 6.17 -3.31 27.94
CA PRO A 77 5.99 -4.76 28.03
C PRO A 77 4.88 -5.18 29.01
N ASP A 78 4.67 -4.39 30.07
CA ASP A 78 3.63 -4.51 31.10
C ASP A 78 2.25 -3.97 30.67
N ARG A 79 2.12 -3.53 29.41
CA ARG A 79 0.94 -2.84 28.84
C ARG A 79 0.70 -1.44 29.40
N GLY A 80 1.63 -0.90 30.19
CA GLY A 80 1.60 0.48 30.65
C GLY A 80 1.75 1.48 29.50
N ALA A 81 1.30 2.70 29.77
CA ALA A 81 1.46 3.81 28.84
C ALA A 81 2.92 4.30 28.79
N LEU A 82 3.32 4.81 27.64
CA LEU A 82 4.60 5.52 27.47
C LEU A 82 4.60 6.81 28.30
N THR A 83 5.76 7.14 28.85
CA THR A 83 6.05 8.31 29.67
C THR A 83 7.11 9.18 28.99
N ASP A 84 7.29 10.43 29.44
CA ASP A 84 8.26 11.35 28.83
C ASP A 84 9.72 10.89 28.96
N THR A 85 10.01 9.92 29.83
CA THR A 85 11.34 9.34 30.00
C THR A 85 11.63 8.19 29.03
N ASP A 86 10.61 7.68 28.33
CA ASP A 86 10.76 6.58 27.39
C ASP A 86 11.28 7.10 26.04
N ILE A 87 12.53 6.78 25.72
CA ILE A 87 13.15 7.11 24.44
C ILE A 87 12.78 6.02 23.43
N VAL A 88 11.65 6.20 22.75
CA VAL A 88 11.16 5.29 21.72
C VAL A 88 10.47 6.07 20.60
N ALA A 89 10.79 5.73 19.36
CA ALA A 89 10.09 6.24 18.19
C ALA A 89 9.87 5.11 17.17
N PRO A 90 8.81 5.17 16.35
CA PRO A 90 8.69 4.31 15.19
C PRO A 90 9.83 4.53 14.18
N THR A 91 10.14 3.49 13.40
CA THR A 91 10.95 3.65 12.19
C THR A 91 10.26 4.55 11.17
N ASN A 92 11.05 5.07 10.24
CA ASN A 92 10.51 5.77 9.08
C ASN A 92 9.58 4.83 8.27
N LEU A 93 8.54 5.38 7.62
CA LEU A 93 7.47 4.63 6.96
C LEU A 93 6.81 3.63 7.92
N TYR A 94 6.30 4.15 9.03
CA TYR A 94 5.78 3.33 10.12
C TYR A 94 4.69 2.36 9.65
N ALA A 95 3.75 2.80 8.80
CA ALA A 95 2.64 1.99 8.33
C ALA A 95 3.09 0.77 7.50
N GLU A 96 4.12 0.94 6.68
CA GLU A 96 4.70 -0.11 5.86
C GLU A 96 5.65 -1.00 6.67
N ALA A 97 6.43 -0.41 7.59
CA ALA A 97 7.36 -1.13 8.44
C ALA A 97 6.67 -2.14 9.37
N LEU A 98 5.39 -1.92 9.68
CA LEU A 98 4.53 -2.84 10.43
C LEU A 98 4.46 -4.26 9.86
N PHE A 99 4.74 -4.44 8.57
CA PHE A 99 4.63 -5.73 7.88
C PHE A 99 5.96 -6.15 7.27
N SER A 100 6.39 -7.37 7.55
CA SER A 100 7.66 -7.91 7.05
C SER A 100 7.50 -8.50 5.65
N GLN A 101 6.30 -8.99 5.34
CA GLN A 101 5.94 -9.63 4.08
C GLN A 101 4.48 -9.32 3.74
N VAL A 102 4.21 -9.11 2.46
CA VAL A 102 2.85 -8.94 1.91
C VAL A 102 2.70 -9.90 0.73
N ASP A 103 1.82 -10.87 0.91
CA ASP A 103 1.47 -11.85 -0.11
C ASP A 103 0.16 -11.46 -0.78
N VAL A 104 0.18 -11.35 -2.10
CA VAL A 104 -1.01 -11.08 -2.90
C VAL A 104 -1.30 -12.32 -3.72
N SER A 105 -2.51 -12.84 -3.61
CA SER A 105 -2.98 -13.97 -4.41
C SER A 105 -4.22 -13.62 -5.19
N LEU A 106 -4.26 -14.05 -6.45
CA LEU A 106 -5.39 -13.91 -7.35
C LEU A 106 -5.98 -15.29 -7.64
N ASN A 107 -7.26 -15.50 -7.31
CA ASN A 107 -7.95 -16.78 -7.47
C ASN A 107 -7.17 -17.97 -6.86
N GLY A 108 -6.50 -17.75 -5.73
CA GLY A 108 -5.69 -18.76 -5.04
C GLY A 108 -4.25 -18.91 -5.56
N ASN A 109 -3.88 -18.25 -6.65
CA ASN A 109 -2.51 -18.23 -7.17
C ASN A 109 -1.74 -17.06 -6.59
N LEU A 110 -0.63 -17.34 -5.90
CA LEU A 110 0.27 -16.31 -5.37
C LEU A 110 0.96 -15.58 -6.53
N THR A 111 0.85 -14.25 -6.57
CA THR A 111 1.46 -13.41 -7.61
C THR A 111 2.72 -12.68 -7.13
N THR A 112 2.95 -12.59 -5.83
CA THR A 112 4.12 -11.93 -5.24
C THR A 112 5.12 -12.94 -4.67
N PRO A 113 6.42 -12.62 -4.67
CA PRO A 113 7.40 -13.45 -3.99
C PRO A 113 7.26 -13.28 -2.47
N SER A 114 7.01 -14.36 -1.74
CA SER A 114 6.93 -14.39 -0.27
C SER A 114 8.32 -14.19 0.37
N GLN A 115 8.70 -12.93 0.57
CA GLN A 115 9.98 -12.54 1.16
C GLN A 115 9.79 -11.53 2.30
N ASN A 116 10.60 -11.68 3.36
CA ASN A 116 10.57 -10.82 4.56
C ASN A 116 11.28 -9.46 4.38
N THR A 117 11.30 -8.93 3.14
CA THR A 117 12.01 -7.70 2.77
C THR A 117 11.06 -6.57 2.37
N TYR A 118 9.77 -6.71 2.65
CA TYR A 118 8.76 -5.73 2.27
C TYR A 118 9.08 -4.31 2.77
N PRO A 119 9.48 -4.08 4.03
CA PRO A 119 9.80 -2.72 4.50
C PRO A 119 10.93 -2.05 3.71
N TRP A 120 11.96 -2.82 3.34
CA TRP A 120 13.09 -2.32 2.55
C TRP A 120 12.69 -1.95 1.14
N ARG A 121 11.81 -2.75 0.54
CA ARG A 121 11.21 -2.45 -0.77
C ARG A 121 10.44 -1.14 -0.70
N CYS A 122 9.52 -0.98 0.27
CA CYS A 122 8.74 0.25 0.45
C CYS A 122 9.63 1.47 0.68
N PHE A 123 10.69 1.32 1.47
CA PHE A 123 11.64 2.38 1.75
C PHE A 123 12.39 2.84 0.50
N LEU A 124 12.92 1.90 -0.29
CA LEU A 124 13.62 2.21 -1.53
C LEU A 124 12.69 2.77 -2.60
N GLU A 125 11.50 2.18 -2.77
CA GLU A 125 10.49 2.68 -3.70
C GLU A 125 10.09 4.11 -3.32
N SER A 126 9.89 4.39 -2.03
CA SER A 126 9.50 5.72 -1.58
C SER A 126 10.62 6.74 -1.74
N LEU A 127 11.86 6.36 -1.40
CA LEU A 127 13.02 7.23 -1.51
C LEU A 127 13.36 7.59 -2.96
N LEU A 128 13.19 6.65 -3.89
CA LEU A 128 13.53 6.83 -5.30
C LEU A 128 12.39 7.45 -6.12
N SER A 129 11.14 7.21 -5.75
CA SER A 129 9.97 7.66 -6.52
C SER A 129 9.48 9.03 -6.11
N TYR A 130 9.66 9.42 -4.85
CA TYR A 130 9.07 10.63 -4.30
C TYR A 130 10.09 11.73 -4.00
N GLY A 131 9.71 12.97 -4.34
CA GLY A 131 10.44 14.17 -3.97
C GLY A 131 10.17 14.61 -2.52
N PRO A 132 10.85 15.68 -2.05
CA PRO A 132 10.66 16.23 -0.71
C PRO A 132 9.21 16.67 -0.43
N ASP A 133 8.46 17.10 -1.44
CA ASP A 133 7.09 17.60 -1.27
C ASP A 133 6.08 16.48 -0.89
N ALA A 134 6.36 15.26 -1.33
CA ALA A 134 5.54 14.09 -0.99
C ALA A 134 5.69 13.69 0.48
N LEU A 135 6.83 14.03 1.10
CA LEU A 135 7.11 13.77 2.51
C LEU A 135 6.12 14.50 3.42
N GLY A 136 5.76 15.74 3.06
CA GLY A 136 4.82 16.56 3.83
C GLY A 136 3.35 16.26 3.54
N SER A 137 3.04 15.36 2.59
CA SER A 137 1.68 15.06 2.16
C SER A 137 1.37 13.57 2.29
N GLN A 138 1.53 12.79 1.21
CA GLN A 138 1.12 11.39 1.18
C GLN A 138 1.96 10.51 2.11
N LEU A 139 3.29 10.71 2.16
CA LEU A 139 4.15 9.90 3.03
C LEU A 139 4.04 10.30 4.51
N ALA A 140 3.60 11.52 4.82
CA ALA A 140 3.28 11.89 6.20
C ALA A 140 2.13 11.02 6.75
N LEU A 141 1.14 10.67 5.91
CA LEU A 141 0.02 9.79 6.28
C LEU A 141 0.44 8.34 6.54
N SER A 142 1.52 7.89 5.91
CA SER A 142 2.09 6.55 6.16
C SER A 142 3.10 6.53 7.32
N GLY A 143 3.29 7.66 8.00
CA GLY A 143 4.21 7.75 9.13
C GLY A 143 5.66 7.92 8.68
N SER A 144 5.89 8.77 7.67
CA SER A 144 7.23 9.18 7.27
C SER A 144 7.59 10.57 7.80
N SER A 145 8.82 10.70 8.29
CA SER A 145 9.47 11.98 8.60
C SER A 145 10.95 11.85 8.28
N ARG A 146 11.54 12.87 7.68
CA ARG A 146 12.95 12.85 7.22
C ARG A 146 13.86 13.06 8.42
N ASP A 147 14.80 12.13 8.59
CA ASP A 147 15.85 12.25 9.59
C ASP A 147 16.89 13.31 9.21
N THR A 148 17.56 13.88 10.21
CA THR A 148 18.68 14.81 9.99
C THR A 148 19.82 14.09 9.28
N ALA A 149 20.43 14.74 8.28
CA ALA A 149 21.50 14.14 7.49
C ALA A 149 22.70 13.72 8.37
N GLY A 150 23.07 12.44 8.31
CA GLY A 150 24.16 11.86 9.11
C GLY A 150 23.74 11.34 10.50
N GLU A 151 22.49 11.56 10.91
CA GLU A 151 21.97 11.23 12.25
C GLU A 151 20.85 10.18 12.21
N LEU A 152 20.74 9.40 11.12
CA LEU A 152 19.65 8.43 10.92
C LEU A 152 19.60 7.34 12.00
N ASP A 153 20.77 6.89 12.45
CA ASP A 153 20.90 5.89 13.54
C ASP A 153 20.86 6.52 14.94
N ASN A 154 20.71 7.85 15.02
CA ASN A 154 20.72 8.55 16.28
C ASN A 154 19.32 8.62 16.90
N MET A 155 19.20 8.06 18.10
CA MET A 155 17.95 8.03 18.89
C MET A 155 17.80 9.25 19.80
N ASP A 156 18.62 10.28 19.60
CA ASP A 156 18.55 11.56 20.27
C ASP A 156 17.71 12.55 19.45
N GLY A 157 16.58 12.96 20.00
CA GLY A 157 15.65 13.88 19.34
C GLY A 157 16.19 15.30 19.14
N GLU A 158 17.28 15.69 19.82
CA GLU A 158 17.93 16.98 19.58
C GLU A 158 18.82 16.97 18.33
N LYS A 159 19.30 15.78 17.93
CA LYS A 159 20.17 15.60 16.75
C LYS A 159 19.38 15.12 15.54
N ASN A 160 18.42 14.22 15.77
CA ASN A 160 17.55 13.69 14.74
C ASN A 160 16.12 14.23 14.89
N GLU A 161 15.80 15.27 14.12
CA GLU A 161 14.47 15.89 14.11
C GLU A 161 13.39 14.92 13.65
N GLY A 162 13.72 14.04 12.69
CA GLY A 162 12.82 12.99 12.21
C GLY A 162 12.41 12.03 13.32
N PHE A 163 13.38 11.55 14.11
CA PHE A 163 13.11 10.72 15.28
C PHE A 163 12.20 11.43 16.30
N ALA A 164 12.48 12.70 16.60
CA ALA A 164 11.66 13.49 17.51
C ALA A 164 10.21 13.64 17.05
N GLU A 165 9.97 13.90 15.76
CA GLU A 165 8.63 13.99 15.20
C GLU A 165 7.89 12.65 15.28
N ARG A 166 8.55 11.54 14.93
CA ARG A 166 7.94 10.21 15.01
C ARG A 166 7.61 9.80 16.45
N ALA A 167 8.45 10.16 17.42
CA ALA A 167 8.17 9.94 18.85
C ALA A 167 6.87 10.65 19.30
N LYS A 168 6.59 11.84 18.76
CA LYS A 168 5.34 12.58 19.08
C LYS A 168 4.09 11.83 18.65
N TRP A 169 4.13 10.96 17.64
CA TRP A 169 2.97 10.20 17.17
C TRP A 169 2.52 9.10 18.13
N ILE A 170 3.41 8.61 18.98
CA ILE A 170 3.12 7.53 19.93
C ILE A 170 3.17 7.99 21.39
N LYS A 171 3.54 9.25 21.65
CA LYS A 171 3.62 9.84 22.99
C LYS A 171 2.38 9.55 23.83
N GLY A 172 2.60 9.08 25.07
CA GLY A 172 1.52 8.72 26.00
C GLY A 172 0.74 7.46 25.60
N SER A 173 1.28 6.64 24.69
CA SER A 173 0.57 5.51 24.09
C SER A 173 -0.75 5.91 23.43
N LYS A 174 -0.78 7.09 22.79
CA LYS A 174 -1.91 7.47 21.94
C LYS A 174 -1.98 6.56 20.72
N GLU A 175 -3.20 6.42 20.19
CA GLU A 175 -3.41 5.68 18.96
C GLU A 175 -3.02 6.57 17.77
N CYS A 176 -2.26 6.00 16.84
CA CYS A 176 -1.82 6.64 15.62
C CYS A 176 -2.57 5.99 14.45
N ASP A 177 -3.39 6.78 13.78
CA ASP A 177 -4.06 6.42 12.53
C ASP A 177 -3.13 6.70 11.35
N MET A 178 -3.00 5.73 10.45
CA MET A 178 -2.15 5.82 9.27
C MET A 178 -2.85 5.22 8.06
N LEU A 179 -2.54 5.76 6.89
CA LEU A 179 -3.04 5.28 5.60
C LEU A 179 -1.85 5.15 4.65
N CYS A 180 -1.66 3.98 4.06
CA CYS A 180 -0.59 3.73 3.09
C CYS A 180 -1.10 2.97 1.86
N ARG A 181 -0.29 2.98 0.79
CA ARG A 181 -0.52 2.13 -0.38
C ARG A 181 0.09 0.74 -0.14
N VAL A 182 -0.43 -0.27 -0.83
CA VAL A 182 0.15 -1.62 -0.78
C VAL A 182 1.26 -1.74 -1.82
N HIS A 183 2.49 -1.96 -1.37
CA HIS A 183 3.67 -2.05 -2.23
C HIS A 183 3.85 -3.46 -2.80
N ALA A 184 3.11 -3.79 -3.85
CA ALA A 184 3.33 -5.02 -4.61
C ALA A 184 3.30 -4.74 -6.11
N ASP A 185 3.99 -5.56 -6.91
CA ASP A 185 4.16 -5.30 -8.35
C ASP A 185 2.81 -5.16 -9.08
N ILE A 186 1.82 -5.93 -8.66
CA ILE A 186 0.48 -5.88 -9.24
C ILE A 186 -0.28 -4.59 -8.93
N PHE A 187 0.08 -3.86 -7.88
CA PHE A 187 -0.52 -2.56 -7.54
C PHE A 187 0.13 -1.40 -8.29
N HIS A 188 1.26 -1.63 -8.97
CA HIS A 188 1.97 -0.61 -9.76
C HIS A 188 1.51 -0.55 -11.23
N GLN A 189 0.65 -1.48 -11.66
CA GLN A 189 0.15 -1.52 -13.02
C GLN A 189 -1.19 -0.78 -13.13
N GLU A 190 -1.34 0.03 -14.19
CA GLU A 190 -2.48 0.93 -14.37
C GLU A 190 -3.73 0.24 -14.94
N LYS A 191 -3.67 -1.06 -15.27
CA LYS A 191 -4.83 -1.78 -15.81
C LYS A 191 -5.69 -2.29 -14.67
N PHE A 192 -6.99 -2.12 -14.83
CA PHE A 192 -7.95 -2.68 -13.88
C PHE A 192 -7.89 -4.20 -13.84
N LEU A 193 -8.04 -4.73 -12.64
CA LEU A 193 -8.31 -6.15 -12.45
C LEU A 193 -9.76 -6.41 -12.84
N ILE A 194 -9.95 -7.32 -13.79
CA ILE A 194 -11.26 -7.66 -14.33
C ILE A 194 -12.21 -8.22 -13.26
N ASN A 195 -13.50 -8.18 -13.58
CA ASN A 195 -14.55 -8.78 -12.76
C ASN A 195 -14.32 -10.28 -12.54
N GLY A 196 -14.84 -10.80 -11.42
CA GLY A 196 -14.75 -12.23 -11.08
C GLY A 196 -13.39 -12.72 -10.57
N VAL A 197 -12.36 -11.87 -10.48
CA VAL A 197 -11.10 -12.23 -9.83
C VAL A 197 -11.17 -11.92 -8.34
N CYS A 198 -11.00 -12.96 -7.52
CA CYS A 198 -10.86 -12.83 -6.08
C CYS A 198 -9.40 -12.51 -5.74
N MET A 199 -9.17 -11.42 -5.00
CA MET A 199 -7.86 -11.01 -4.51
C MET A 199 -7.79 -11.25 -3.01
N LYS A 200 -6.80 -12.01 -2.55
CA LYS A 200 -6.50 -12.18 -1.12
C LYS A 200 -5.14 -11.54 -0.81
N LEU A 201 -5.13 -10.68 0.19
CA LEU A 201 -3.91 -10.09 0.74
C LEU A 201 -3.62 -10.71 2.11
N HIS A 202 -2.39 -11.16 2.32
CA HIS A 202 -1.91 -11.70 3.57
C HIS A 202 -0.69 -10.89 4.03
N PHE A 203 -0.86 -10.16 5.13
CA PHE A 203 0.14 -9.29 5.71
C PHE A 203 0.78 -9.96 6.93
N VAL A 204 2.07 -10.24 6.87
CA VAL A 204 2.84 -10.82 7.98
C VAL A 204 3.43 -9.70 8.82
N ARG A 205 3.23 -9.75 10.14
CA ARG A 205 3.73 -8.71 11.06
C ARG A 205 5.25 -8.68 11.11
N SER A 206 5.82 -7.47 11.17
CA SER A 206 7.23 -7.26 11.50
C SER A 206 7.48 -7.46 13.00
N LYS A 207 8.73 -7.75 13.35
CA LYS A 207 9.17 -7.79 14.76
C LYS A 207 9.15 -6.39 15.35
N ASN A 208 8.73 -6.25 16.61
CA ASN A 208 8.72 -4.95 17.29
C ASN A 208 10.10 -4.27 17.32
N SER A 209 11.18 -5.06 17.41
CA SER A 209 12.57 -4.56 17.36
C SER A 209 12.97 -3.96 16.01
N PHE A 210 12.25 -4.30 14.94
CA PHE A 210 12.45 -3.68 13.63
C PHE A 210 11.59 -2.41 13.50
N VAL A 211 10.37 -2.44 14.03
CA VAL A 211 9.38 -1.36 13.87
C VAL A 211 9.65 -0.17 14.80
N LEU A 212 10.24 -0.43 15.97
CA LEU A 212 10.50 0.58 16.99
C LEU A 212 12.01 0.76 17.16
N LEU A 213 12.42 2.02 17.17
CA LEU A 213 13.75 2.49 17.47
C LEU A 213 13.79 2.97 18.92
N THR A 214 14.75 2.49 19.70
CA THR A 214 14.94 2.87 21.10
C THR A 214 16.42 2.85 21.46
N SER A 215 16.81 3.63 22.47
CA SER A 215 18.15 3.59 23.03
C SER A 215 18.36 2.45 24.03
N ASP A 216 17.27 1.82 24.50
CA ASP A 216 17.30 0.67 25.41
C ASP A 216 16.72 -0.57 24.72
N ASP A 217 17.61 -1.39 24.15
CA ASP A 217 17.26 -2.64 23.47
C ASP A 217 16.55 -3.65 24.40
N GLN A 218 16.65 -3.49 25.72
CA GLN A 218 16.00 -4.36 26.70
C GLN A 218 14.62 -3.86 27.15
N ALA A 219 14.21 -2.65 26.74
CA ALA A 219 12.94 -2.07 27.16
C ALA A 219 11.72 -2.86 26.67
N GLY A 220 11.85 -3.61 25.56
CA GLY A 220 10.84 -4.60 25.14
C GLY A 220 9.46 -4.02 24.79
N TYR A 221 9.42 -2.81 24.23
CA TYR A 221 8.19 -2.15 23.80
C TYR A 221 7.40 -3.01 22.80
N LYS A 222 6.07 -2.88 22.85
CA LYS A 222 5.13 -3.67 22.04
C LYS A 222 4.26 -2.79 21.17
N VAL A 223 4.10 -3.20 19.92
CA VAL A 223 3.21 -2.56 18.95
C VAL A 223 1.89 -3.33 18.91
N LYS A 224 0.77 -2.65 19.17
CA LYS A 224 -0.57 -3.21 19.15
C LYS A 224 -1.37 -2.63 18.00
N LEU A 225 -1.86 -3.49 17.12
CA LEU A 225 -2.74 -3.11 16.01
C LEU A 225 -4.18 -3.14 16.52
N THR A 226 -4.81 -1.97 16.66
CA THR A 226 -6.17 -1.84 17.20
C THR A 226 -7.23 -1.92 16.11
N GLN A 227 -6.93 -1.39 14.92
CA GLN A 227 -7.80 -1.43 13.76
C GLN A 227 -6.98 -1.63 12.49
N ALA A 228 -7.54 -2.37 11.53
CA ALA A 228 -7.02 -2.46 10.18
C ALA A 228 -8.20 -2.56 9.21
N SER A 229 -8.17 -1.78 8.14
CA SER A 229 -9.19 -1.77 7.08
C SER A 229 -8.50 -1.60 5.73
N LEU A 230 -8.98 -2.28 4.70
CA LEU A 230 -8.48 -2.16 3.34
C LEU A 230 -9.52 -1.44 2.48
N TYR A 231 -9.18 -0.28 1.94
CA TYR A 231 -10.01 0.47 1.01
C TYR A 231 -9.62 0.12 -0.41
N VAL A 232 -10.53 -0.51 -1.15
CA VAL A 232 -10.31 -0.93 -2.54
C VAL A 232 -11.21 -0.12 -3.46
N ARG A 233 -10.65 0.52 -4.48
CA ARG A 233 -11.44 1.24 -5.48
C ARG A 233 -12.08 0.28 -6.48
N ARG A 234 -13.39 0.37 -6.61
CA ARG A 234 -14.20 -0.33 -7.62
C ARG A 234 -14.65 0.65 -8.69
N CYS A 235 -14.57 0.23 -9.93
CA CYS A 235 -14.96 0.99 -11.09
C CYS A 235 -16.11 0.29 -11.80
N LYS A 236 -17.24 0.99 -11.94
CA LYS A 236 -18.35 0.55 -12.77
C LYS A 236 -18.00 0.83 -14.23
N ILE A 237 -17.95 -0.24 -15.02
CA ILE A 237 -17.55 -0.18 -16.42
C ILE A 237 -18.81 -0.20 -17.30
N ASN A 238 -18.78 0.57 -18.39
CA ASN A 238 -19.85 0.58 -19.38
C ASN A 238 -20.08 -0.85 -19.91
N PRO A 239 -21.32 -1.37 -19.90
CA PRO A 239 -21.63 -2.74 -20.33
C PRO A 239 -21.12 -3.11 -21.71
N ALA A 240 -21.07 -2.15 -22.66
CA ALA A 240 -20.53 -2.40 -24.00
C ALA A 240 -19.04 -2.76 -23.96
N THR A 241 -18.27 -2.15 -23.06
CA THR A 241 -16.84 -2.44 -22.87
C THR A 241 -16.66 -3.81 -22.20
N VAL A 242 -17.48 -4.12 -21.19
CA VAL A 242 -17.47 -5.44 -20.52
C VAL A 242 -17.76 -6.56 -21.51
N LEU A 243 -18.78 -6.40 -22.37
CA LEU A 243 -19.11 -7.35 -23.43
C LEU A 243 -18.00 -7.49 -24.47
N ALA A 244 -17.32 -6.39 -24.81
CA ALA A 244 -16.19 -6.44 -25.72
C ALA A 244 -15.01 -7.25 -25.13
N HIS A 245 -14.69 -7.04 -23.85
CA HIS A 245 -13.70 -7.85 -23.15
C HIS A 245 -14.11 -9.32 -23.07
N GLU A 246 -15.37 -9.62 -22.74
CA GLU A 246 -15.87 -11.00 -22.69
C GLU A 246 -15.72 -11.71 -24.06
N LYS A 247 -16.03 -11.00 -25.16
CA LYS A 247 -15.83 -11.53 -26.51
C LYS A 247 -14.35 -11.77 -26.83
N ALA A 248 -13.46 -10.83 -26.47
CA ALA A 248 -12.03 -10.98 -26.68
C ALA A 248 -11.49 -12.23 -25.95
N TYR A 249 -11.89 -12.43 -24.69
CA TYR A 249 -11.46 -13.59 -23.91
C TYR A 249 -11.97 -14.92 -24.46
N ARG A 250 -13.16 -14.97 -25.07
CA ARG A 250 -13.66 -16.19 -25.72
C ARG A 250 -12.87 -16.56 -26.98
N VAL A 251 -12.28 -15.59 -27.67
CA VAL A 251 -11.51 -15.82 -28.90
C VAL A 251 -10.05 -16.21 -28.59
N GLU A 252 -9.50 -15.70 -27.49
CA GLU A 252 -8.11 -15.96 -27.07
C GLU A 252 -7.91 -17.24 -26.23
N GLN A 253 -8.97 -17.97 -25.87
CA GLN A 253 -8.80 -19.34 -25.38
C GLN A 253 -8.56 -20.26 -26.58
N PRO A 254 -7.31 -20.70 -26.90
CA PRO A 254 -7.16 -21.88 -27.74
C PRO A 254 -7.90 -23.01 -27.05
N SER A 255 -8.67 -23.77 -27.81
CA SER A 255 -9.43 -24.93 -27.34
C SER A 255 -8.49 -25.83 -26.53
N ILE A 256 -8.62 -25.78 -25.21
CA ILE A 256 -7.98 -26.78 -24.34
C ILE A 256 -8.88 -28.01 -24.43
N LEU A 257 -8.58 -28.85 -25.42
CA LEU A 257 -8.90 -30.27 -25.46
C LEU A 257 -7.61 -31.05 -25.24
#